data_AF-A0A2R6K1X8-F1
#
_entry.id   AF-A0A2R6K1X8-F1
#
_cell.length_a   1.000
_cell.length_b   1.000
_cell.length_c   1.000
_cell.angle_alpha   90.00
_cell.angle_beta   90.00
_cell.angle_gamma   90.00
#
_symmetry.space_group_name_H-M   'P 1'
#
loop_
_entity.id
_entity.type
_entity.pdbx_description
1 polymer ?
#
loop_
_entity_poly.entity_id
_entity_poly.type
_entity_poly.pdbx_seq_one_letter_code
_entity_poly.pdbx_strand_id
1 'polypeptide(L)'
;MVRSDDATADAAIDGESIHREYILGVRIIEVRSPKANGPRYRFEAPRHEGIEFDDPDLAELYADIYFDVNGFEEAGTGSRGVPPEIIQAGKDTIIAYFLTQPGTDTNWVASFYGKTPNQIDRYVS
;
A
#
# COMPACT_ATOMS: atom_id res chain seq x y z
N MET A 1 -24.70 -8.91 34.47
CA MET A 1 -23.40 -9.28 33.89
C MET A 1 -23.31 -8.52 32.58
N VAL A 2 -22.53 -7.44 32.57
CA VAL A 2 -22.50 -6.41 31.54
C VAL A 2 -21.91 -7.00 30.25
N ARG A 3 -22.64 -6.85 29.14
CA ARG A 3 -22.11 -7.12 27.80
C ARG A 3 -21.16 -6.00 27.46
N SER A 4 -19.95 -6.36 27.05
CA SER A 4 -18.91 -5.45 26.60
C SER A 4 -19.43 -4.60 25.45
N ASP A 5 -19.62 -3.31 25.71
CA ASP A 5 -19.58 -2.27 24.70
C ASP A 5 -18.09 -2.00 24.43
N ASP A 6 -17.57 -2.57 23.35
CA ASP A 6 -16.33 -2.11 22.72
C ASP A 6 -16.55 -2.08 21.21
N ALA A 7 -17.58 -1.34 20.80
CA ALA A 7 -17.70 -0.83 19.45
C ALA A 7 -16.99 0.52 19.46
N THR A 8 -15.68 0.51 19.19
CA THR A 8 -14.90 1.70 18.92
C THR A 8 -15.46 2.33 17.65
N ALA A 9 -16.47 3.17 17.84
CA ALA A 9 -16.89 4.18 16.90
C ALA A 9 -15.76 5.20 16.82
N ASP A 10 -14.74 4.89 16.02
CA ASP A 10 -13.69 5.84 15.70
C ASP A 10 -14.28 6.83 14.69
N ALA A 11 -14.25 8.09 15.09
CA ALA A 11 -15.06 9.15 14.50
C ALA A 11 -14.79 9.28 13.00
N ALA A 12 -15.86 9.18 12.21
CA ALA A 12 -15.87 9.64 10.83
C ALA A 12 -15.46 11.12 10.82
N ILE A 13 -14.20 11.38 10.46
CA ILE A 13 -13.65 12.71 10.23
C ILE A 13 -14.21 13.15 8.87
N ASP A 14 -15.50 13.50 8.83
CA ASP A 14 -16.31 14.06 7.72
C ASP A 14 -15.96 13.67 6.26
N GLY A 15 -15.43 12.46 6.05
CA GLY A 15 -14.89 12.00 4.77
C GLY A 15 -13.95 10.81 4.86
N GLU A 16 -13.43 10.47 6.05
CA GLU A 16 -12.63 9.26 6.26
C GLU A 16 -13.50 8.03 6.62
N SER A 17 -13.24 6.89 5.99
CA SER A 17 -13.83 5.59 6.30
C SER A 17 -12.81 4.47 6.12
N ILE A 18 -12.94 3.36 6.85
CA ILE A 18 -12.04 2.21 6.66
C ILE A 18 -12.39 1.52 5.33
N HIS A 19 -11.44 1.50 4.40
CA HIS A 19 -11.53 0.70 3.16
C HIS A 19 -11.27 -0.77 3.46
N ARG A 20 -10.19 -1.05 4.19
CA ARG A 20 -9.78 -2.41 4.55
C ARG A 20 -9.01 -2.43 5.86
N GLU A 21 -9.31 -3.40 6.72
CA GLU A 21 -8.60 -3.62 7.99
C GLU A 21 -7.88 -4.97 7.96
N TYR A 22 -6.65 -4.98 8.45
CA TYR A 22 -5.78 -6.15 8.53
C TYR A 22 -5.37 -6.40 9.99
N ILE A 23 -4.68 -7.51 10.22
CA ILE A 23 -4.09 -7.82 11.53
C ILE A 23 -2.97 -6.83 11.90
N LEU A 24 -2.54 -6.86 13.16
CA LEU A 24 -1.41 -6.06 13.68
C LEU A 24 -1.62 -4.53 13.61
N GLY A 25 -2.87 -4.07 13.54
CA GLY A 25 -3.21 -2.64 13.49
C GLY A 25 -2.87 -1.99 12.14
N VAL A 26 -2.76 -2.79 11.08
CA VAL A 26 -2.58 -2.31 9.71
C VAL A 26 -3.96 -2.07 9.09
N ARG A 27 -4.15 -0.93 8.44
CA ARG A 27 -5.43 -0.58 7.78
C ARG A 27 -5.23 0.33 6.59
N ILE A 28 -6.18 0.32 5.68
CA ILE A 28 -6.31 1.27 4.58
C ILE A 28 -7.55 2.11 4.86
N ILE A 29 -7.36 3.43 4.93
CA ILE A 29 -8.42 4.41 5.11
C ILE A 29 -8.75 5.04 3.76
N GLU A 30 -10.01 4.99 3.37
CA GLU A 30 -10.53 5.79 2.28
C GLU A 30 -10.81 7.21 2.79
N VAL A 31 -10.18 8.20 2.17
CA VAL A 31 -10.32 9.62 2.47
C VAL A 31 -11.03 10.30 1.31
N ARG A 32 -12.26 10.77 1.55
CA ARG A 32 -13.05 11.56 0.60
C ARG A 32 -12.99 13.03 0.98
N SER A 33 -12.37 13.85 0.12
CA SER A 33 -12.37 15.30 0.27
C SER A 33 -13.31 15.94 -0.75
N PRO A 34 -14.19 16.88 -0.35
CA PRO A 34 -15.03 17.63 -1.29
C PRO A 34 -14.25 18.42 -2.35
N LYS A 35 -12.95 18.65 -2.14
CA LYS A 35 -12.05 19.40 -3.03
C LYS A 35 -11.19 18.49 -3.93
N ALA A 36 -11.16 17.19 -3.68
CA ALA A 36 -10.35 16.24 -4.44
C ALA A 36 -11.17 15.60 -5.58
N ASN A 37 -10.48 15.20 -6.65
CA ASN A 37 -11.10 14.56 -7.82
C ASN A 37 -11.28 13.04 -7.62
N GLY A 38 -11.83 12.63 -6.48
CA GLY A 38 -12.02 11.22 -6.12
C GLY A 38 -11.54 10.88 -4.70
N PRO A 39 -11.83 9.65 -4.23
CA PRO A 39 -11.30 9.13 -2.98
C PRO A 39 -9.79 8.89 -3.07
N ARG A 40 -9.11 9.00 -1.93
CA ARG A 40 -7.70 8.64 -1.74
C ARG A 40 -7.63 7.51 -0.73
N TYR A 41 -6.65 6.61 -0.86
CA TYR A 41 -6.52 5.44 -0.01
C TYR A 41 -5.21 5.55 0.77
N ARG A 42 -5.31 5.80 2.08
CA ARG A 42 -4.17 5.97 2.98
C ARG A 42 -3.86 4.66 3.69
N PHE A 43 -2.69 4.09 3.45
CA PHE A 43 -2.16 2.97 4.19
C PHE A 43 -1.61 3.45 5.54
N GLU A 44 -2.00 2.80 6.63
CA GLU A 44 -1.52 3.08 7.99
C GLU A 44 -1.03 1.78 8.65
N ALA A 45 0.16 1.82 9.25
CA ALA A 45 0.68 0.74 10.09
C ALA A 45 1.43 1.31 11.30
N PRO A 46 1.49 0.60 12.45
CA PRO A 46 2.06 1.16 13.69
C PRO A 46 3.54 1.56 13.63
N ARG A 47 4.29 1.04 12.65
CA ARG A 47 5.73 1.30 12.45
C ARG A 47 6.03 1.83 11.05
N HIS A 48 5.03 2.40 10.37
CA HIS A 48 5.16 2.91 9.02
C HIS A 48 4.57 4.32 8.93
N GLU A 49 5.30 5.24 8.30
CA GLU A 49 4.74 6.55 7.98
C GLU A 49 3.71 6.35 6.86
N GLY A 50 2.44 6.69 7.11
CA GLY A 50 1.37 6.36 6.18
C GLY A 50 1.59 6.94 4.78
N ILE A 51 1.25 6.18 3.75
CA ILE A 51 1.34 6.55 2.34
C ILE A 51 -0.05 6.58 1.70
N GLU A 52 -0.28 7.48 0.75
CA GLU A 52 -1.56 7.62 0.06
C GLU A 52 -1.50 7.19 -1.40
N PHE A 53 -2.56 6.54 -1.85
CA PHE A 53 -2.77 6.08 -3.23
C PHE A 53 -4.04 6.66 -3.82
N ASP A 54 -4.08 6.83 -5.14
CA ASP A 54 -5.29 7.16 -5.89
C ASP A 54 -6.13 5.93 -6.26
N ASP A 55 -5.51 4.74 -6.19
CA ASP A 55 -6.10 3.46 -6.59
C ASP A 55 -6.18 2.52 -5.37
N PRO A 56 -7.36 1.98 -5.03
CA PRO A 56 -7.49 1.03 -3.92
C PRO A 56 -6.67 -0.24 -4.14
N ASP A 57 -6.56 -0.73 -5.37
CA ASP A 57 -5.87 -1.98 -5.67
C ASP A 57 -4.35 -1.84 -5.43
N LEU A 58 -3.80 -0.65 -5.70
CA LEU A 58 -2.40 -0.34 -5.37
C LEU A 58 -2.17 -0.22 -3.86
N ALA A 59 -3.13 0.35 -3.12
CA ALA A 59 -3.04 0.42 -1.67
C ALA A 59 -3.07 -0.97 -1.03
N GLU A 60 -3.90 -1.87 -1.55
CA GLU A 60 -3.97 -3.26 -1.11
C GLU A 60 -2.70 -4.04 -1.48
N LEU A 61 -2.19 -3.89 -2.71
CA LEU A 61 -0.92 -4.49 -3.12
C LEU A 61 0.24 -4.03 -2.23
N TYR A 62 0.26 -2.75 -1.84
CA TYR A 62 1.26 -2.21 -0.92
C TYR A 62 1.18 -2.88 0.46
N ALA A 63 -0.04 -3.07 0.98
CA ALA A 63 -0.25 -3.78 2.24
C ALA A 63 0.22 -5.24 2.16
N ASP A 64 -0.06 -5.93 1.06
CA ASP A 64 0.37 -7.31 0.84
C ASP A 64 1.91 -7.42 0.84
N ILE A 65 2.60 -6.49 0.16
CA ILE A 65 4.08 -6.39 0.18
C ILE A 65 4.59 -6.14 1.60
N TYR A 66 3.94 -5.24 2.34
CA TYR A 66 4.31 -4.94 3.73
C TYR A 66 4.24 -6.20 4.60
N PHE A 67 3.21 -7.03 4.44
CA PHE A 67 3.11 -8.30 5.15
C PHE A 67 4.13 -9.35 4.66
N ASP A 68 4.36 -9.46 3.35
CA ASP A 68 5.29 -10.42 2.76
C ASP A 68 6.71 -10.28 3.33
N VAL A 69 7.16 -9.03 3.53
CA VAL A 69 8.50 -8.75 4.05
C VAL A 69 8.57 -8.55 5.56
N ASN A 70 7.47 -8.80 6.29
CA ASN A 70 7.34 -8.56 7.74
C ASN A 70 7.54 -7.09 8.15
N GLY A 71 7.16 -6.17 7.26
CA GLY A 71 7.29 -4.73 7.41
C GLY A 71 8.60 -4.21 6.85
N PHE A 72 8.54 -2.99 6.32
CA PHE A 72 9.69 -2.23 5.85
C PHE A 72 9.50 -0.76 6.21
N GLU A 73 10.54 0.06 6.05
CA GLU A 73 10.47 1.51 6.26
C GLU A 73 10.91 2.22 4.98
N GLU A 74 10.12 3.20 4.51
CA GLU A 74 10.51 4.01 3.36
C GLU A 74 11.47 5.16 3.71
N ALA A 75 11.92 5.25 4.96
CA ALA A 75 12.87 6.27 5.38
C ALA A 75 14.17 6.21 4.56
N GLY A 76 14.37 7.24 3.73
CA GLY A 76 15.56 7.39 2.90
C GLY A 76 15.53 6.63 1.57
N THR A 77 14.41 6.02 1.16
CA THR A 77 14.24 5.45 -0.20
C THR A 77 14.45 6.49 -1.28
N GLY A 78 14.01 7.74 -1.09
CA GLY A 78 14.28 8.84 -2.03
C GLY A 78 15.77 9.12 -2.28
N SER A 79 16.68 8.65 -1.41
CA SER A 79 18.14 8.76 -1.59
C SER A 79 18.83 7.42 -1.90
N ARG A 80 18.26 6.30 -1.42
CA ARG A 80 18.84 4.95 -1.50
C ARG A 80 18.18 4.04 -2.53
N GLY A 81 17.06 4.47 -3.11
CA GLY A 81 16.23 3.67 -4.01
C GLY A 81 15.25 2.80 -3.22
N VAL A 82 15.30 1.49 -3.44
CA VAL A 82 14.35 0.50 -2.89
C VAL A 82 14.72 0.14 -1.44
N PRO A 83 13.75 -0.05 -0.52
CA PRO A 83 14.05 -0.51 0.84
C PRO A 83 14.85 -1.82 0.86
N PRO A 84 15.82 -2.00 1.78
CA PRO A 84 16.62 -3.21 1.88
C PRO A 84 15.79 -4.50 2.03
N GLU A 85 14.67 -4.43 2.72
CA GLU A 85 13.74 -5.55 2.97
C GLU A 85 13.10 -6.02 1.65
N ILE A 86 12.68 -5.08 0.81
CA ILE A 86 12.12 -5.35 -0.52
C ILE A 86 13.17 -5.97 -1.44
N ILE A 87 14.41 -5.46 -1.40
CA ILE A 87 15.52 -6.02 -2.20
C ILE A 87 15.79 -7.49 -1.82
N GLN A 88 15.72 -7.80 -0.53
CA GLN A 88 15.98 -9.15 0.00
C GLN A 88 14.85 -10.14 -0.28
N ALA A 89 13.60 -9.68 -0.38
CA ALA A 89 12.43 -10.51 -0.68
C ALA A 89 12.46 -11.12 -2.09
N GLY A 90 13.20 -10.49 -3.01
CA GLY A 90 13.46 -11.02 -4.34
C GLY A 90 12.66 -10.31 -5.43
N LYS A 91 12.76 -10.85 -6.64
CA LYS A 91 12.36 -10.13 -7.86
C LYS A 91 10.88 -9.78 -7.91
N ASP A 92 10.03 -10.69 -7.45
CA ASP A 92 8.58 -10.56 -7.59
C ASP A 92 8.06 -9.46 -6.67
N THR A 93 8.55 -9.42 -5.42
CA THR A 93 8.27 -8.34 -4.46
C THR A 93 8.83 -6.99 -4.92
N ILE A 94 10.01 -6.93 -5.57
CA ILE A 94 10.53 -5.68 -6.14
C ILE A 94 9.64 -5.18 -7.29
N ILE A 95 9.16 -6.08 -8.15
CA ILE A 95 8.23 -5.74 -9.25
C ILE A 95 6.93 -5.18 -8.67
N ALA A 96 6.35 -5.87 -7.69
CA ALA A 96 5.14 -5.43 -7.01
C ALA A 96 5.34 -4.07 -6.35
N TYR A 97 6.46 -3.86 -5.65
CA TYR A 97 6.82 -2.58 -5.03
C TYR A 97 6.89 -1.46 -6.06
N PHE A 98 7.56 -1.66 -7.19
CA PHE A 98 7.62 -0.64 -8.23
C PHE A 98 6.25 -0.31 -8.82
N LEU A 99 5.30 -1.24 -8.88
CA LEU A 99 3.93 -0.92 -9.33
C LEU A 99 3.17 -0.01 -8.38
N THR A 100 3.54 0.00 -7.10
CA THR A 100 2.95 0.91 -6.10
C THR A 100 3.57 2.32 -6.10
N GLN A 101 4.67 2.54 -6.83
CA GLN A 101 5.36 3.83 -6.81
C GLN A 101 4.67 4.88 -7.69
N PRO A 102 4.78 6.19 -7.38
CA PRO A 102 4.23 7.23 -8.23
C PRO A 102 4.91 7.29 -9.61
N GLY A 103 4.10 7.33 -10.67
CA GLY A 103 4.59 7.52 -12.05
C GLY A 103 5.16 6.27 -12.71
N THR A 104 5.02 5.11 -12.08
CA THR A 104 5.33 3.80 -12.65
C THR A 104 4.04 3.06 -13.00
N ASP A 105 4.13 2.21 -14.03
CA ASP A 105 3.05 1.34 -14.46
C ASP A 105 3.62 0.01 -14.98
N THR A 106 2.74 -0.94 -15.32
CA THR A 106 3.14 -2.24 -15.86
C THR A 106 4.04 -2.12 -17.09
N ASN A 107 3.82 -1.13 -17.96
CA ASN A 107 4.63 -0.93 -19.17
C ASN A 107 6.03 -0.42 -18.84
N TRP A 108 6.15 0.47 -17.87
CA TRP A 108 7.41 0.97 -17.37
C TRP A 108 8.21 -0.16 -16.74
N VAL A 109 7.59 -0.95 -15.85
CA VAL A 109 8.25 -2.08 -15.18
C VAL A 109 8.67 -3.15 -16.19
N ALA A 110 7.81 -3.45 -17.16
CA ALA A 110 8.13 -4.35 -18.27
C ALA A 110 9.37 -3.87 -19.06
N SER A 111 9.42 -2.57 -19.37
CA SER A 111 10.55 -1.95 -20.07
C SER A 111 11.83 -2.02 -19.24
N PHE A 112 11.75 -1.72 -17.94
CA PHE A 112 12.88 -1.77 -17.02
C PHE A 112 13.49 -3.18 -16.90
N TYR A 113 12.66 -4.22 -16.86
CA TYR A 113 13.10 -5.61 -16.78
C TYR A 113 13.32 -6.31 -18.13
N GLY A 114 13.10 -5.63 -19.26
CA GLY A 114 13.16 -6.23 -20.59
C GLY A 114 12.14 -7.37 -20.78
N LYS A 115 10.95 -7.25 -20.17
CA LYS A 115 9.85 -8.21 -20.19
C LYS A 115 8.64 -7.66 -20.94
N THR A 116 7.64 -8.49 -21.18
CA THR A 116 6.32 -8.02 -21.66
C THR A 116 5.39 -7.70 -20.49
N PRO A 117 4.38 -6.81 -20.65
CA PRO A 117 3.41 -6.51 -19.59
C PRO A 117 2.71 -7.76 -19.03
N ASN A 118 2.31 -8.69 -19.91
CA ASN A 118 1.69 -9.96 -19.51
C ASN A 118 2.64 -10.88 -18.69
N GLN A 119 3.96 -10.70 -18.80
CA GLN A 119 4.90 -11.37 -17.90
C GLN A 119 4.99 -10.67 -16.54
N ILE A 120 4.75 -9.36 -16.48
CA ILE A 120 4.70 -8.59 -15.23
C ILE A 120 3.42 -8.91 -14.45
N ASP A 121 2.27 -8.97 -15.11
CA ASP A 121 0.97 -9.26 -14.48
C ASP A 121 0.97 -10.60 -13.73
N ARG A 122 1.76 -11.58 -14.19
CA ARG A 122 1.89 -12.90 -13.52
C ARG A 122 2.63 -12.84 -12.17
N TYR A 123 3.36 -11.77 -11.88
CA TYR A 123 4.07 -11.62 -10.61
C TYR A 123 3.21 -10.97 -9.53
N VAL A 124 2.08 -10.38 -9.91
CA VAL A 124 1.17 -9.65 -9.02
C VAL A 124 -0.23 -10.29 -8.95
N SER A 125 -0.39 -11.48 -9.54
CA SER A 125 -1.68 -12.19 -9.65
C SER A 125 -1.76 -13.42 -8.75
#